data_AF-A0A8S3G2A6-F1
#
_entry.id   AF-A0A8S3G2A6-F1
#
_cell.length_a   1.000
_cell.length_b   1.000
_cell.length_c   1.000
_cell.angle_alpha   90.00
_cell.angle_beta   90.00
_cell.angle_gamma   90.00
#
_symmetry.space_group_name_H-M   'P 1'
#
loop_
_entity.id
_entity.type
_entity.pdbx_description
1 polymer ?
#
loop_
_entity_poly.entity_id
_entity_poly.type
_entity_poly.pdbx_seq_one_letter_code
_entity_poly.pdbx_strand_id
1 'polypeptide(L)'
;IYEDQHETIQPYIDEPLTPSDQKKPNFHYSVLTENQYIELIMNYVDEIKDILQLPSTIVKLLLHYFKWNKQRLLERFYEMDHDEFYRQSKVVNPFTEKRCASESTGICLICCSDGQTEMFSLKCKHTFCNDCWKGYLINKIINEGLAQTIACPDLQCEILVDDETITKFLDDNEFVKHIYTKIILNSYVENNPRARWCPGKKCGCIINATSLTSAYNYAQLITCDHCQTSFCFQ
;
A
#
# COMPACT_ATOMS: atom_id res chain seq x y z
N ILE A 1 -12.51 -27.68 -83.73
CA ILE A 1 -11.32 -27.19 -83.02
C ILE A 1 -11.44 -25.66 -83.02
N TYR A 2 -12.03 -24.94 -82.08
CA TYR A 2 -12.59 -25.16 -80.74
C TYR A 2 -13.82 -24.22 -80.61
N GLU A 3 -14.87 -24.69 -79.95
CA GLU A 3 -15.88 -23.83 -79.27
C GLU A 3 -15.35 -23.47 -77.87
N ASP A 4 -16.04 -22.52 -77.22
CA ASP A 4 -16.01 -22.12 -75.79
C ASP A 4 -15.31 -20.78 -75.47
N GLN A 5 -15.79 -19.93 -74.56
CA GLN A 5 -17.07 -19.73 -73.86
C GLN A 5 -16.93 -18.31 -73.27
N HIS A 6 -17.95 -17.47 -73.41
CA HIS A 6 -17.98 -16.18 -72.71
C HIS A 6 -18.34 -16.41 -71.23
N GLU A 7 -17.34 -16.44 -70.36
CA GLU A 7 -17.56 -16.40 -68.90
C GLU A 7 -17.97 -14.99 -68.46
N THR A 8 -19.10 -14.91 -67.77
CA THR A 8 -19.69 -13.68 -67.25
C THR A 8 -19.06 -13.39 -65.88
N ILE A 9 -18.34 -12.28 -65.74
CA ILE A 9 -17.73 -11.88 -64.46
C ILE A 9 -18.84 -11.39 -63.53
N GLN A 10 -19.18 -12.20 -62.52
CA GLN A 10 -20.06 -11.79 -61.42
C GLN A 10 -19.27 -10.96 -60.41
N PRO A 11 -19.74 -9.76 -60.01
CA PRO A 11 -19.03 -8.95 -59.02
C PRO A 11 -19.09 -9.65 -57.65
N TYR A 12 -17.91 -9.90 -57.08
CA TYR A 12 -17.72 -10.41 -55.73
C TYR A 12 -18.23 -9.34 -54.75
N ILE A 13 -19.38 -9.58 -54.14
CA ILE A 13 -19.89 -8.74 -53.05
C ILE A 13 -19.21 -9.25 -51.77
N ASP A 14 -18.36 -8.42 -51.17
CA ASP A 14 -17.78 -8.71 -49.86
C ASP A 14 -18.91 -8.87 -48.83
N GLU A 15 -19.13 -10.11 -48.38
CA GLU A 15 -19.91 -10.35 -47.17
C GLU A 15 -19.21 -9.67 -45.98
N PRO A 16 -19.93 -8.90 -45.16
CA PRO A 16 -19.32 -8.28 -43.99
C PRO A 16 -18.84 -9.38 -43.04
N LEU A 17 -17.54 -9.37 -42.74
CA LEU A 17 -16.92 -10.20 -41.71
C LEU A 17 -17.73 -10.07 -40.42
N THR A 18 -18.37 -11.15 -40.00
CA THR A 18 -18.96 -11.24 -38.67
C THR A 18 -17.84 -11.08 -37.64
N PRO A 19 -18.03 -10.31 -36.55
CA PRO A 19 -17.07 -10.26 -35.47
C PRO A 19 -17.01 -11.65 -34.87
N SER A 20 -16.01 -12.43 -35.27
CA SER A 20 -15.69 -13.71 -34.66
C SER A 20 -15.58 -13.50 -33.16
N ASP A 21 -16.43 -14.22 -32.42
CA ASP A 21 -16.38 -14.41 -30.98
C ASP A 21 -15.01 -14.98 -30.57
N GLN A 22 -13.98 -14.13 -30.58
CA GLN A 22 -12.82 -14.32 -29.75
C GLN A 22 -13.33 -14.25 -28.31
N LYS A 23 -13.68 -15.42 -27.75
CA LYS A 23 -13.95 -15.58 -26.32
C LYS A 23 -12.79 -14.94 -25.58
N LYS A 24 -12.99 -13.70 -25.14
CA LYS A 24 -12.03 -12.99 -24.29
C LYS A 24 -11.77 -13.93 -23.12
N PRO A 25 -10.50 -14.20 -22.79
CA PRO A 25 -10.21 -14.96 -21.59
C PRO A 25 -10.93 -14.28 -20.41
N ASN A 26 -11.62 -15.06 -19.58
CA ASN A 26 -12.44 -14.51 -18.50
C ASN A 26 -11.52 -13.82 -17.50
N PHE A 27 -11.55 -12.49 -17.47
CA PHE A 27 -10.87 -11.70 -16.46
C PHE A 27 -11.59 -11.91 -15.13
N HIS A 28 -10.92 -12.55 -14.17
CA HIS A 28 -11.48 -12.81 -12.84
C HIS A 28 -11.06 -11.71 -11.88
N TYR A 29 -12.05 -11.14 -11.19
CA TYR A 29 -11.88 -10.13 -10.16
C TYR A 29 -12.88 -10.34 -9.02
N SER A 30 -12.60 -9.73 -7.87
CA SER A 30 -13.52 -9.62 -6.75
C SER A 30 -13.78 -8.16 -6.42
N VAL A 31 -14.98 -7.88 -5.92
CA VAL A 31 -15.35 -6.59 -5.33
C VAL A 31 -15.24 -6.72 -3.82
N LEU A 32 -14.37 -5.94 -3.21
CA LEU A 32 -14.06 -6.00 -1.79
C LEU A 32 -14.43 -4.68 -1.10
N THR A 33 -14.99 -4.77 0.09
CA THR A 33 -15.09 -3.63 1.01
C THR A 33 -13.70 -3.25 1.54
N GLU A 34 -13.58 -2.07 2.16
CA GLU A 34 -12.33 -1.64 2.78
C GLU A 34 -11.82 -2.67 3.81
N ASN A 35 -12.71 -3.17 4.68
CA ASN A 35 -12.35 -4.15 5.71
C ASN A 35 -11.85 -5.47 5.10
N GLN A 36 -12.53 -5.99 4.08
CA GLN A 36 -12.10 -7.21 3.39
C GLN A 36 -10.74 -7.04 2.70
N TYR A 37 -10.48 -5.86 2.13
CA TYR A 37 -9.18 -5.58 1.51
C TYR A 37 -8.08 -5.40 2.56
N ILE A 38 -8.39 -4.80 3.72
CA ILE A 38 -7.48 -4.72 4.86
C ILE A 38 -7.12 -6.13 5.35
N GLU A 39 -8.08 -7.04 5.50
CA GLU A 39 -7.82 -8.44 5.86
C GLU A 39 -6.90 -9.12 4.84
N LEU A 40 -7.13 -8.90 3.55
CA LEU A 40 -6.27 -9.41 2.48
C LEU A 40 -4.83 -8.89 2.60
N ILE A 41 -4.67 -7.59 2.87
CA ILE A 41 -3.35 -6.99 3.12
C ILE A 41 -2.70 -7.60 4.35
N MET A 42 -3.42 -7.77 5.45
CA MET A 42 -2.85 -8.32 6.69
C MET A 42 -2.37 -9.75 6.48
N ASN A 43 -3.13 -10.58 5.77
CA ASN A 43 -2.69 -11.94 5.40
C ASN A 43 -1.41 -11.92 4.55
N TYR A 44 -1.28 -10.96 3.63
CA TYR A 44 -0.08 -10.78 2.82
C TYR A 44 1.13 -10.33 3.67
N VAL A 45 0.90 -9.43 4.62
CA VAL A 45 1.92 -9.00 5.60
C VAL A 45 2.36 -10.18 6.45
N ASP A 46 1.43 -11.01 6.94
CA ASP A 46 1.73 -12.18 7.76
C ASP A 46 2.53 -13.25 6.98
N GLU A 47 2.23 -13.47 5.70
CA GLU A 47 3.04 -14.35 4.86
C GLU A 47 4.51 -13.89 4.80
N ILE A 48 4.74 -12.59 4.62
CA ILE A 48 6.09 -12.02 4.51
C ILE A 48 6.79 -11.98 5.87
N LYS A 49 6.03 -11.71 6.92
CA LYS A 49 6.46 -11.77 8.32
C LYS A 49 6.99 -13.17 8.66
N ASP A 50 6.29 -14.22 8.26
CA ASP A 50 6.72 -15.60 8.49
C ASP A 50 7.97 -15.97 7.66
N ILE A 51 8.12 -15.45 6.44
CA ILE A 51 9.33 -15.67 5.63
C ILE A 51 10.54 -14.95 6.24
N LEU A 52 10.38 -13.68 6.63
CA LEU A 52 11.47 -12.83 7.12
C LEU A 52 11.75 -13.02 8.62
N GLN A 53 10.83 -13.62 9.37
CA GLN A 53 10.88 -13.78 10.82
C GLN A 53 11.03 -12.41 11.55
N LEU A 54 10.26 -11.42 11.11
CA LEU A 54 10.28 -10.04 11.62
C LEU A 54 8.92 -9.64 12.23
N PRO A 55 8.84 -8.66 13.14
CA PRO A 55 7.57 -8.11 13.61
C PRO A 55 6.74 -7.49 12.47
N SER A 56 5.41 -7.60 12.55
CA SER A 56 4.50 -7.07 11.51
C SER A 56 4.66 -5.57 11.30
N THR A 57 4.97 -4.80 12.34
CA THR A 57 5.26 -3.36 12.28
C THR A 57 6.45 -3.05 11.35
N ILE A 58 7.53 -3.80 11.47
CA ILE A 58 8.73 -3.67 10.62
C ILE A 58 8.41 -4.09 9.19
N VAL A 59 7.71 -5.21 9.01
CA VAL A 59 7.34 -5.71 7.68
C VAL A 59 6.47 -4.70 6.92
N LYS A 60 5.50 -4.07 7.58
CA LYS A 60 4.66 -3.02 6.97
C LYS A 60 5.48 -1.82 6.50
N LEU A 61 6.44 -1.34 7.30
CA LEU A 61 7.33 -0.24 6.92
C LEU A 61 8.24 -0.61 5.74
N LEU A 62 8.81 -1.82 5.76
CA LEU A 62 9.65 -2.32 4.67
C LEU A 62 8.84 -2.47 3.38
N LEU A 63 7.65 -3.07 3.44
CA LEU A 63 6.81 -3.22 2.27
C LEU A 63 6.43 -1.88 1.66
N HIS A 64 6.14 -0.88 2.49
CA HIS A 64 5.92 0.47 2.00
C HIS A 64 7.15 1.01 1.25
N TYR A 65 8.35 0.89 1.81
CA TYR A 65 9.60 1.32 1.14
C TYR A 65 9.80 0.65 -0.22
N PHE A 66 9.47 -0.65 -0.33
CA PHE A 66 9.55 -1.43 -1.56
C PHE A 66 8.30 -1.33 -2.45
N LYS A 67 7.38 -0.40 -2.17
CA LYS A 67 6.13 -0.21 -2.91
C LYS A 67 5.34 -1.51 -3.08
N TRP A 68 5.26 -2.30 -2.01
CA TRP A 68 4.54 -3.56 -1.95
C TRP A 68 5.08 -4.65 -2.88
N ASN A 69 6.31 -4.51 -3.37
CA ASN A 69 6.96 -5.52 -4.19
C ASN A 69 7.70 -6.54 -3.30
N LYS A 70 7.01 -7.64 -2.94
CA LYS A 70 7.59 -8.75 -2.16
C LYS A 70 8.88 -9.29 -2.75
N GLN A 71 8.96 -9.50 -4.06
CA GLN A 71 10.15 -10.08 -4.69
C GLN A 71 11.37 -9.18 -4.46
N ARG A 72 11.24 -7.88 -4.75
CA ARG A 72 12.33 -6.91 -4.54
C ARG A 72 12.71 -6.76 -3.06
N LEU A 73 11.72 -6.83 -2.15
CA LEU A 73 11.98 -6.83 -0.71
C LEU A 73 12.83 -8.05 -0.31
N LEU A 74 12.41 -9.25 -0.70
CA LEU A 74 13.10 -10.49 -0.35
C LEU A 74 14.52 -10.53 -0.94
N GLU A 75 14.68 -10.18 -2.22
CA GLU A 75 15.99 -10.09 -2.89
C GLU A 75 16.93 -9.18 -2.10
N ARG A 76 16.52 -7.93 -1.84
CA ARG A 76 17.38 -6.98 -1.12
C ARG A 76 17.64 -7.37 0.33
N PHE A 77 16.67 -7.99 1.00
CA PHE A 77 16.83 -8.43 2.39
C PHE A 77 17.89 -9.53 2.53
N TYR A 78 17.98 -10.47 1.58
CA TYR A 78 18.95 -11.57 1.63
C TYR A 78 20.30 -11.24 0.97
N GLU A 79 20.36 -10.27 0.06
CA GLU A 79 21.60 -9.90 -0.64
C GLU A 79 22.43 -8.83 0.11
N MET A 80 21.78 -7.91 0.84
CA MET A 80 22.45 -6.77 1.46
C MET A 80 22.84 -7.04 2.92
N ASP A 81 23.85 -6.32 3.40
CA ASP A 81 24.13 -6.24 4.83
C ASP A 81 22.92 -5.63 5.58
N HIS A 82 22.56 -6.21 6.73
CA HIS A 82 21.39 -5.79 7.49
C HIS A 82 21.49 -4.34 7.96
N ASP A 83 22.65 -3.88 8.45
CA ASP A 83 22.79 -2.50 8.94
C ASP A 83 22.64 -1.49 7.81
N GLU A 84 23.16 -1.81 6.62
CA GLU A 84 22.95 -0.97 5.44
C GLU A 84 21.48 -0.99 4.99
N PHE A 85 20.85 -2.16 4.92
CA PHE A 85 19.46 -2.34 4.51
C PHE A 85 18.48 -1.53 5.39
N TYR A 86 18.62 -1.63 6.72
CA TYR A 86 17.75 -0.91 7.66
C TYR A 86 18.03 0.60 7.66
N ARG A 87 19.29 1.01 7.49
CA ARG A 87 19.65 2.43 7.35
C ARG A 87 19.01 3.05 6.11
N GLN A 88 19.10 2.39 4.95
CA GLN A 88 18.54 2.91 3.69
C GLN A 88 17.01 2.97 3.70
N SER A 89 16.36 2.00 4.34
CA SER A 89 14.91 1.98 4.50
C SER A 89 14.39 2.88 5.62
N LYS A 90 15.30 3.44 6.45
CA LYS A 90 14.98 4.26 7.63
C LYS A 90 14.13 3.53 8.68
N VAL A 91 14.12 2.21 8.61
CA VAL A 91 13.44 1.33 9.55
C VAL A 91 14.43 0.90 10.61
N VAL A 92 13.99 0.80 11.85
CA VAL A 92 14.90 0.39 12.93
C VAL A 92 15.32 -1.06 12.74
N ASN A 93 16.63 -1.31 12.74
CA ASN A 93 17.17 -2.67 12.72
C ASN A 93 16.74 -3.43 13.99
N PRO A 94 15.95 -4.52 13.88
CA PRO A 94 15.53 -5.29 15.05
C PRO A 94 16.66 -6.14 15.63
N PHE A 95 17.73 -6.40 14.88
CA PHE A 95 18.85 -7.26 15.27
C PHE A 95 19.95 -6.50 16.02
N THR A 96 19.91 -5.16 16.03
CA THR A 96 20.87 -4.37 16.80
C THR A 96 20.46 -4.32 18.27
N GLU A 97 21.19 -5.06 19.13
CA GLU A 97 21.02 -5.01 20.59
C GLU A 97 21.59 -3.75 21.25
N LYS A 98 22.18 -2.82 20.47
CA LYS A 98 22.88 -1.67 21.05
C LYS A 98 21.92 -0.72 21.73
N ARG A 99 21.86 -0.84 23.06
CA ARG A 99 21.36 0.19 23.98
C ARG A 99 22.21 1.45 23.80
N CYS A 100 21.87 2.35 22.87
CA CYS A 100 22.41 3.72 22.94
C CYS A 100 21.88 4.36 24.23
N ALA A 101 22.65 4.55 25.28
CA ALA A 101 22.13 5.32 26.41
C ALA A 101 21.93 6.77 25.93
N SER A 102 20.69 7.21 25.69
CA SER A 102 20.40 8.63 25.76
C SER A 102 19.99 8.88 27.21
N GLU A 103 20.76 9.74 27.88
CA GLU A 103 20.37 10.28 29.17
C GLU A 103 19.16 11.18 28.90
N SER A 104 17.96 10.67 29.14
CA SER A 104 16.76 11.49 29.05
C SER A 104 16.84 12.54 30.14
N THR A 105 16.95 13.82 29.76
CA THR A 105 16.93 14.96 30.69
C THR A 105 15.59 15.13 31.40
N GLY A 106 14.59 14.31 31.06
CA GLY A 106 13.22 14.41 31.57
C GLY A 106 12.46 15.61 31.02
N ILE A 107 13.01 16.36 30.05
CA ILE A 107 12.41 17.58 29.49
C ILE A 107 11.99 17.32 28.04
N CYS A 108 10.79 17.73 27.68
CA CYS A 108 10.33 17.65 26.29
C CYS A 108 11.02 18.72 25.43
N LEU A 109 11.73 18.30 24.37
CA LEU A 109 12.46 19.22 23.49
C LEU A 109 11.56 20.07 22.57
N ILE A 110 10.25 19.77 22.50
CA ILE A 110 9.29 20.51 21.67
C ILE A 110 8.61 21.62 22.47
N CYS A 111 8.10 21.33 23.67
CA CYS A 111 7.35 22.28 24.49
C CYS A 111 8.09 22.77 25.74
N CYS A 112 9.29 22.25 25.99
CA CYS A 112 10.11 22.57 27.17
C CYS A 112 9.45 22.25 28.53
N SER A 113 8.39 21.43 28.55
CA SER A 113 7.77 20.99 29.81
C SER A 113 8.70 20.03 30.57
N ASP A 114 8.74 20.17 31.88
CA ASP A 114 9.43 19.26 32.79
C ASP A 114 8.66 17.93 32.92
N GLY A 115 9.36 16.86 33.29
CA GLY A 115 8.95 15.44 33.22
C GLY A 115 7.79 15.01 34.13
N GLN A 116 6.92 15.94 34.50
CA GLN A 116 5.63 15.67 35.14
C GLN A 116 4.63 15.06 34.14
N THR A 117 4.89 15.22 32.83
CA THR A 117 4.13 14.58 31.76
C THR A 117 4.76 13.25 31.37
N GLU A 118 3.94 12.28 31.00
CA GLU A 118 4.45 11.01 30.46
C GLU A 118 5.26 11.25 29.19
N MET A 119 6.44 10.64 29.14
CA MET A 119 7.42 10.81 28.08
C MET A 119 7.54 9.52 27.28
N PHE A 120 7.64 9.65 25.95
CA PHE A 120 7.78 8.52 25.04
C PHE A 120 8.95 8.73 24.09
N SER A 121 9.67 7.65 23.82
CA SER A 121 10.76 7.61 22.86
C SER A 121 10.64 6.41 21.94
N LEU A 122 11.00 6.61 20.68
CA LEU A 122 11.23 5.53 19.73
C LEU A 122 12.56 4.84 20.05
N LYS A 123 12.92 3.81 19.27
CA LYS A 123 14.24 3.18 19.35
C LYS A 123 15.41 4.12 19.00
N CYS A 124 15.14 5.27 18.35
CA CYS A 124 16.12 6.35 18.15
C CYS A 124 16.44 7.13 19.44
N LYS A 125 15.59 6.98 20.46
CA LYS A 125 15.74 7.52 21.82
C LYS A 125 15.64 9.03 21.96
N HIS A 126 15.14 9.69 20.92
CA HIS A 126 14.59 11.03 21.05
C HIS A 126 13.27 10.95 21.82
N THR A 127 13.18 11.73 22.88
CA THR A 127 12.10 11.66 23.86
C THR A 127 11.26 12.93 23.81
N PHE A 128 9.95 12.77 23.74
CA PHE A 128 8.98 13.87 23.75
C PHE A 128 7.80 13.51 24.64
N CYS A 129 7.10 14.51 25.18
CA CYS A 129 5.90 14.25 25.97
C CYS A 129 4.77 13.71 25.08
N ASN A 130 3.85 12.95 25.68
CA ASN A 130 2.73 12.35 24.96
C ASN A 130 1.91 13.39 24.18
N ASP A 131 1.66 14.57 24.76
CA ASP A 131 0.89 15.64 24.09
C ASP A 131 1.57 16.15 22.82
N CYS A 132 2.90 16.28 22.83
CA CYS A 132 3.66 16.67 21.64
C CYS A 132 3.66 15.57 20.58
N TRP A 133 3.74 14.30 20.99
CA TRP A 133 3.57 13.18 20.06
C TRP A 133 2.19 13.19 19.42
N LYS A 134 1.11 13.34 20.20
CA LYS A 134 -0.27 13.43 19.70
C LYS A 134 -0.41 14.58 18.70
N GLY A 135 -0.01 15.80 19.09
CA GLY A 135 -0.11 16.98 18.23
C GLY A 135 0.70 16.84 16.93
N TYR A 136 1.91 16.31 17.01
CA TYR A 136 2.76 16.04 15.86
C TYR A 136 2.12 15.04 14.88
N LEU A 137 1.65 13.90 15.38
CA LEU A 137 1.03 12.87 14.55
C LEU A 137 -0.26 13.37 13.89
N ILE A 138 -1.12 14.07 14.63
CA ILE A 138 -2.34 14.67 14.08
C ILE A 138 -1.99 15.66 12.96
N ASN A 139 -1.01 16.53 13.16
CA ASN A 139 -0.58 17.48 12.12
C ASN A 139 -0.06 16.75 10.87
N LYS A 140 0.79 15.73 11.05
CA LYS A 140 1.34 14.94 9.94
C LYS A 140 0.25 14.22 9.14
N ILE A 141 -0.75 13.67 9.82
CA ILE A 141 -1.82 12.89 9.19
C ILE A 141 -2.86 13.80 8.53
N ILE A 142 -3.34 14.82 9.25
CA ILE A 142 -4.47 15.65 8.79
C ILE A 142 -4.00 16.74 7.83
N ASN A 143 -2.92 17.45 8.15
CA ASN A 143 -2.50 18.62 7.38
C ASN A 143 -1.53 18.25 6.26
N GLU A 144 -0.63 17.29 6.50
CA GLU A 144 0.35 16.86 5.49
C GLU A 144 -0.09 15.62 4.71
N GLY A 145 -1.16 14.93 5.14
CA GLY A 145 -1.66 13.72 4.46
C GLY A 145 -0.70 12.53 4.52
N LEU A 146 0.19 12.49 5.52
CA LEU A 146 1.20 11.45 5.67
C LEU A 146 0.71 10.36 6.63
N ALA A 147 1.03 9.10 6.32
CA ALA A 147 0.78 7.98 7.22
C ALA A 147 2.01 7.06 7.34
N GLN A 148 2.56 6.63 6.21
CA GLN A 148 3.62 5.60 6.17
C GLN A 148 5.06 6.18 6.21
N THR A 149 5.20 7.50 6.04
CA THR A 149 6.50 8.21 5.98
C THR A 149 6.71 9.15 7.16
N ILE A 150 5.90 9.03 8.22
CA ILE A 150 6.07 9.86 9.40
C ILE A 150 7.35 9.43 10.10
N ALA A 151 8.32 10.34 10.18
CA ALA A 151 9.57 10.13 10.89
C ALA A 151 9.50 10.69 12.32
N CYS A 152 10.52 10.38 13.12
CA CYS A 152 10.77 10.96 14.43
C CYS A 152 10.66 12.51 14.40
N PRO A 153 10.07 13.16 15.44
CA PRO A 153 9.98 14.61 15.50
C PRO A 153 11.32 15.35 15.58
N ASP A 154 12.42 14.66 15.89
CA ASP A 154 13.75 15.26 15.93
C ASP A 154 14.25 15.62 14.52
N LEU A 155 14.79 16.84 14.36
CA LEU A 155 15.11 17.43 13.06
C LEU A 155 16.12 16.60 12.24
N GLN A 156 17.03 15.87 12.89
CA GLN A 156 18.06 15.09 12.21
C GLN A 156 17.77 13.59 12.22
N CYS A 157 16.57 13.19 12.63
CA CYS A 157 16.20 11.79 12.77
C CYS A 157 15.19 11.37 11.71
N GLU A 158 15.62 10.49 10.81
CA GLU A 158 14.76 9.98 9.74
C GLU A 158 14.06 8.66 10.09
N ILE A 159 14.21 8.17 11.32
CA ILE A 159 13.63 6.90 11.75
C ILE A 159 12.10 6.98 11.69
N LEU A 160 11.50 6.05 10.95
CA LEU A 160 10.05 5.98 10.78
C LEU A 160 9.33 5.56 12.06
N VAL A 161 8.16 6.14 12.29
CA VAL A 161 7.23 5.76 13.35
C VAL A 161 6.44 4.54 12.90
N ASP A 162 6.38 3.51 13.72
CA ASP A 162 5.58 2.31 13.47
C ASP A 162 4.08 2.54 13.74
N ASP A 163 3.23 1.69 13.16
CA ASP A 163 1.79 1.84 13.23
C ASP A 163 1.20 1.55 14.61
N GLU A 164 1.87 0.72 15.43
CA GLU A 164 1.47 0.51 16.83
C GLU A 164 1.65 1.79 17.65
N THR A 165 2.79 2.47 17.49
CA THR A 165 3.05 3.78 18.10
C THR A 165 2.02 4.82 17.67
N ILE A 166 1.71 4.89 16.36
CA ILE A 166 0.69 5.82 15.85
C ILE A 166 -0.67 5.51 16.47
N THR A 167 -1.07 4.24 16.48
CA THR A 167 -2.37 3.81 17.02
C THR A 167 -2.48 4.10 18.52
N LYS A 168 -1.39 3.91 19.27
CA LYS A 168 -1.32 4.23 20.70
C LYS A 168 -1.63 5.71 20.97
N PHE A 169 -1.06 6.63 20.20
CA PHE A 169 -1.25 8.07 20.43
C PHE A 169 -2.57 8.61 19.89
N LEU A 170 -3.25 7.86 19.03
CA LEU A 170 -4.54 8.24 18.44
C LEU A 170 -5.69 7.42 19.00
N ASP A 171 -5.48 6.74 20.13
CA ASP A 171 -6.45 5.84 20.76
C ASP A 171 -7.80 6.54 21.01
N ASP A 172 -7.76 7.79 21.46
CA ASP A 172 -8.87 8.67 21.75
C ASP A 172 -9.43 9.45 20.54
N ASN A 173 -8.82 9.31 19.35
CA ASN A 173 -9.20 10.10 18.16
C ASN A 173 -9.59 9.23 16.96
N GLU A 174 -10.82 8.71 16.99
CA GLU A 174 -11.38 7.87 15.91
C GLU A 174 -11.36 8.55 14.54
N PHE A 175 -11.58 9.87 14.48
CA PHE A 175 -11.56 10.59 13.22
C PHE A 175 -10.17 10.54 12.58
N VAL A 176 -9.11 10.85 13.34
CA VAL A 176 -7.74 10.80 12.81
C VAL A 176 -7.31 9.37 12.48
N LYS A 177 -7.71 8.37 13.29
CA LYS A 177 -7.48 6.94 12.97
C LYS A 177 -8.13 6.52 11.65
N HIS A 178 -9.35 7.00 11.39
CA HIS A 178 -10.03 6.74 10.12
C HIS A 178 -9.28 7.36 8.94
N ILE A 179 -8.85 8.62 9.05
CA ILE A 179 -8.04 9.29 8.00
C ILE A 179 -6.72 8.56 7.78
N TYR A 180 -6.00 8.21 8.85
CA TYR A 180 -4.76 7.43 8.80
C TYR A 180 -4.94 6.11 8.05
N THR A 181 -5.96 5.33 8.44
CA THR A 181 -6.29 4.05 7.78
C THR A 181 -6.61 4.26 6.31
N LYS A 182 -7.33 5.33 5.96
CA LYS A 182 -7.69 5.64 4.58
C LYS A 182 -6.46 6.01 3.73
N ILE A 183 -5.54 6.82 4.24
CA ILE A 183 -4.28 7.17 3.55
C ILE A 183 -3.47 5.90 3.27
N ILE A 184 -3.34 5.05 4.28
CA ILE A 184 -2.66 3.76 4.17
C ILE A 184 -3.30 2.90 3.08
N LEU A 185 -4.61 2.70 3.17
CA LEU A 185 -5.38 1.88 2.23
C LEU A 185 -5.29 2.40 0.79
N ASN A 186 -5.30 3.72 0.60
CA ASN A 186 -5.10 4.33 -0.72
C ASN A 186 -3.71 4.00 -1.27
N SER A 187 -2.66 4.17 -0.48
CA SER A 187 -1.28 3.83 -0.87
C SER A 187 -1.16 2.36 -1.31
N TYR A 188 -1.82 1.43 -0.59
CA TYR A 188 -1.87 0.03 -0.99
C TYR A 188 -2.51 -0.19 -2.36
N VAL A 189 -3.70 0.38 -2.57
CA VAL A 189 -4.45 0.20 -3.81
C VAL A 189 -3.71 0.83 -5.00
N GLU A 190 -3.09 2.00 -4.81
CA GLU A 190 -2.33 2.70 -5.85
C GLU A 190 -1.05 1.96 -6.26
N ASN A 191 -0.37 1.31 -5.32
CA ASN A 191 0.86 0.58 -5.59
C ASN A 191 0.62 -0.89 -6.00
N ASN A 192 -0.61 -1.39 -5.92
CA ASN A 192 -0.96 -2.74 -6.31
C ASN A 192 -1.53 -2.78 -7.74
N PRO A 193 -0.81 -3.39 -8.71
CA PRO A 193 -1.32 -3.52 -10.08
C PRO A 193 -2.63 -4.32 -10.18
N ARG A 194 -2.94 -5.14 -9.18
CA ARG A 194 -4.17 -5.93 -9.11
C ARG A 194 -5.35 -5.17 -8.52
N ALA A 195 -5.17 -3.96 -8.00
CA ALA A 195 -6.23 -3.29 -7.25
C ALA A 195 -6.58 -1.90 -7.79
N ARG A 196 -7.86 -1.57 -7.80
CA ARG A 196 -8.36 -0.22 -8.14
C ARG A 196 -9.56 0.13 -7.27
N TRP A 197 -9.70 1.39 -6.90
CA TRP A 197 -10.93 1.90 -6.30
C TRP A 197 -12.07 1.89 -7.32
N CYS A 198 -13.27 1.50 -6.87
CA CYS A 198 -14.48 1.66 -7.67
C CYS A 198 -14.79 3.15 -7.86
N PRO A 199 -14.98 3.65 -9.11
CA PRO A 199 -15.30 5.05 -9.38
C PRO A 199 -16.77 5.40 -9.09
N GLY A 200 -17.60 4.42 -8.72
CA GLY A 200 -19.01 4.63 -8.38
C GLY A 200 -19.17 5.62 -7.22
N LYS A 201 -20.12 6.55 -7.36
CA LYS A 201 -20.37 7.60 -6.36
C LYS A 201 -20.64 6.98 -4.99
N LYS A 202 -19.83 7.37 -3.99
CA LYS A 202 -19.93 6.89 -2.59
C LYS A 202 -19.82 5.36 -2.44
N CYS A 203 -19.24 4.64 -3.40
CA CYS A 203 -19.15 3.18 -3.32
C CYS A 203 -18.13 2.71 -2.28
N GLY A 204 -16.91 3.28 -2.29
CA GLY A 204 -15.84 2.89 -1.36
C GLY A 204 -15.34 1.44 -1.48
N CYS A 205 -15.78 0.68 -2.50
CA CYS A 205 -15.29 -0.67 -2.74
C CYS A 205 -14.01 -0.66 -3.58
N ILE A 206 -13.22 -1.72 -3.44
CA ILE A 206 -11.97 -1.96 -4.13
C ILE A 206 -12.16 -3.17 -5.04
N ILE A 207 -11.82 -3.02 -6.31
CA ILE A 207 -11.73 -4.14 -7.24
C ILE A 207 -10.36 -4.77 -7.11
N ASN A 208 -10.32 -6.09 -6.92
CA ASN A 208 -9.08 -6.87 -6.86
C ASN A 208 -9.07 -7.97 -7.92
N ALA A 209 -8.12 -7.90 -8.86
CA ALA A 209 -7.93 -8.87 -9.92
C ALA A 209 -7.25 -10.14 -9.39
N THR A 210 -7.86 -11.31 -9.61
CA THR A 210 -7.32 -12.61 -9.18
C THR A 210 -6.55 -13.31 -10.30
N SER A 211 -6.82 -12.95 -11.56
CA SER A 211 -6.12 -13.49 -12.73
C SER A 211 -5.36 -12.38 -13.47
N LEU A 212 -4.07 -12.20 -13.17
CA LEU A 212 -3.17 -11.44 -14.03
C LEU A 212 -2.27 -12.43 -14.77
N THR A 213 -2.74 -12.98 -15.88
CA THR A 213 -1.85 -13.56 -16.88
C THR A 213 -1.37 -12.45 -17.83
N SER A 214 -0.18 -12.62 -18.41
CA SER A 214 0.38 -11.75 -19.46
C SER A 214 -0.51 -11.60 -20.70
N ALA A 215 -1.59 -12.40 -20.80
CA ALA A 215 -2.62 -12.25 -21.80
C ALA A 215 -3.53 -11.03 -21.55
N TYR A 216 -3.63 -10.50 -20.32
CA TYR A 216 -4.52 -9.39 -19.95
C TYR A 216 -3.80 -8.02 -19.91
N ASN A 217 -2.81 -7.80 -20.77
CA ASN A 217 -2.19 -6.48 -20.95
C ASN A 217 -3.12 -5.44 -21.60
N TYR A 218 -4.41 -5.78 -21.77
CA TYR A 218 -5.43 -4.89 -22.32
C TYR A 218 -6.45 -4.53 -21.24
N ALA A 219 -6.99 -3.33 -21.37
CA ALA A 219 -7.97 -2.81 -20.44
C ALA A 219 -9.26 -3.64 -20.46
N GLN A 220 -9.77 -4.02 -19.29
CA GLN A 220 -10.98 -4.85 -19.14
C GLN A 220 -12.16 -3.99 -18.73
N LEU A 221 -13.31 -4.16 -19.38
CA LEU A 221 -14.56 -3.60 -18.87
C LEU A 221 -15.05 -4.51 -17.73
N ILE A 222 -15.19 -3.95 -16.54
CA ILE A 222 -15.69 -4.64 -15.36
C ILE A 222 -16.89 -3.91 -14.78
N THR A 223 -17.71 -4.62 -14.01
CA THR A 223 -18.85 -4.06 -13.30
C THR A 223 -18.70 -4.30 -11.80
N CYS A 224 -18.83 -3.24 -11.01
CA CYS A 224 -18.85 -3.36 -9.55
C CYS A 224 -20.18 -3.96 -9.09
N ASP A 225 -20.17 -5.15 -8.49
CA ASP A 225 -21.38 -5.83 -8.02
C ASP A 225 -22.11 -5.07 -6.90
N HIS A 226 -21.40 -4.20 -6.17
CA HIS A 226 -21.98 -3.42 -5.07
C HIS A 226 -22.78 -2.20 -5.55
N CYS A 227 -22.26 -1.42 -6.52
CA CYS A 227 -22.89 -0.17 -6.97
C CYS A 227 -23.27 -0.15 -8.46
N GLN A 228 -23.08 -1.27 -9.16
CA GLN A 228 -23.42 -1.47 -10.57
C GLN A 228 -22.72 -0.50 -11.55
N THR A 229 -21.67 0.19 -11.09
CA THR A 229 -20.86 1.06 -11.95
C THR A 229 -19.92 0.21 -12.79
N SER A 230 -20.04 0.32 -14.10
CA SER A 230 -19.09 -0.28 -15.04
C SER A 230 -17.99 0.69 -15.42
N PHE A 231 -16.76 0.20 -15.46
CA PHE A 231 -15.58 1.01 -15.79
C PHE A 231 -14.43 0.16 -16.31
N CYS A 232 -13.42 0.82 -16.85
CA CYS A 232 -12.26 0.17 -17.43
C CYS A 232 -11.19 -0.08 -16.36
N PHE A 233 -10.79 -1.33 -16.18
CA PHE A 233 -9.69 -1.76 -15.32
C PHE A 233 -8.41 -1.93 -16.17
N GLN A 234 -7.35 -1.22 -15.78
CA GLN A 234 -6.04 -1.19 -16.42
C GLN A 234 -4.94 -1.50 -15.41
#